data_AF-A0A1A2NPY8-F1
#
_entry.id   AF-A0A1A2NPY8-F1
#
_cell.length_a   1.000
_cell.length_b   1.000
_cell.length_c   1.000
_cell.angle_alpha   90.00
_cell.angle_beta   90.00
_cell.angle_gamma   90.00
#
_symmetry.space_group_name_H-M   'P 1'
#
loop_
_entity.id
_entity.type
_entity.pdbx_description
1 polymer ?
#
loop_
_entity_poly.entity_id
_entity_poly.type
_entity_poly.pdbx_seq_one_letter_code
_entity_poly.pdbx_strand_id
1 'polypeptide(L)'
;IENMEIGHNVMHGQWDWMNDPEIHSSTWEWDMSGSSKHWRFTHNYVHHKYTNILGMDDDVGYGLLRVTRDQRWKRFNLFNLVYNTMLMLLFEWGVGLQHVELGKIAKRRMDQDDARQRVDEFLAKAGRQVLKDYVAFPALTALSPGATYTSTLKANAVANVIRNVWANAVIFCGHFPDGAEKFTKTDMVGETRGQWYLRQMLGSANFEAGPVLRFMSGNLSHQIEHHLFPDLPSNRYEEIAVRVREVCDKYDLPYTTGSFLVQYAKTWRTLAKLSLPNSYLRDSADDAPETRSERMFAELEPGFAGTDPETGRRRGLKTAIETVRGWRRAKRAQRDARRANGGADGLAA
;
A
#
# COMPACT_ATOMS: atom_id res chain seq x y z
N ILE A 1 -10.77 -15.67 0.61
CA ILE A 1 -11.16 -15.90 2.02
C ILE A 1 -9.95 -16.29 2.83
N GLU A 2 -9.38 -17.50 2.65
CA GLU A 2 -8.19 -17.93 3.41
C GLU A 2 -7.11 -16.85 3.46
N ASN A 3 -6.69 -16.32 2.30
CA ASN A 3 -5.54 -15.42 2.27
C ASN A 3 -5.74 -14.08 3.01
N MET A 4 -6.91 -13.46 2.87
CA MET A 4 -7.17 -12.09 3.35
C MET A 4 -7.97 -12.07 4.66
N GLU A 5 -9.04 -12.85 4.74
CA GLU A 5 -9.94 -12.81 5.92
C GLU A 5 -9.43 -13.68 7.07
N ILE A 6 -8.74 -14.79 6.75
CA ILE A 6 -8.27 -15.74 7.77
C ILE A 6 -6.78 -15.53 8.00
N GLY A 7 -5.93 -15.95 7.06
CA GLY A 7 -4.48 -15.98 7.19
C GLY A 7 -3.87 -14.65 7.57
N HIS A 8 -4.17 -13.59 6.83
CA HIS A 8 -3.73 -12.24 7.18
C HIS A 8 -4.19 -11.85 8.61
N ASN A 9 -5.49 -11.89 8.89
CA ASN A 9 -6.04 -11.42 10.18
C ASN A 9 -5.54 -12.24 11.38
N VAL A 10 -5.48 -13.57 11.27
CA VAL A 10 -4.94 -14.45 12.32
C VAL A 10 -3.46 -14.16 12.55
N MET A 11 -2.66 -14.02 11.49
CA MET A 11 -1.24 -13.70 11.64
C MET A 11 -0.99 -12.30 12.19
N HIS A 12 -1.93 -11.35 12.06
CA HIS A 12 -1.89 -10.05 12.76
C HIS A 12 -2.21 -10.13 14.26
N GLY A 13 -2.63 -11.29 14.77
CA GLY A 13 -3.02 -11.46 16.18
C GLY A 13 -4.43 -10.98 16.50
N GLN A 14 -5.23 -10.66 15.47
CA GLN A 14 -6.57 -10.09 15.63
C GLN A 14 -7.59 -11.04 16.27
N TRP A 15 -7.22 -12.32 16.38
CA TRP A 15 -8.04 -13.37 16.97
C TRP A 15 -7.37 -14.04 18.18
N ASP A 16 -6.16 -13.60 18.58
CA ASP A 16 -5.41 -14.20 19.70
C ASP A 16 -6.17 -14.09 21.03
N TRP A 17 -7.07 -13.10 21.16
CA TRP A 17 -7.95 -12.94 22.30
C TRP A 17 -8.88 -14.14 22.56
N MET A 18 -9.12 -14.99 21.55
CA MET A 18 -9.91 -16.21 21.69
C MET A 18 -9.16 -17.31 22.48
N ASN A 19 -7.84 -17.22 22.61
CA ASN A 19 -6.97 -18.26 23.18
C ASN A 19 -7.18 -19.64 22.52
N ASP A 20 -7.52 -19.65 21.23
CA ASP A 20 -7.66 -20.88 20.44
C ASP A 20 -6.28 -21.31 19.91
N PRO A 21 -5.80 -22.53 20.19
CA PRO A 21 -4.48 -22.98 19.75
C PRO A 21 -4.37 -23.18 18.23
N GLU A 22 -5.49 -23.42 17.55
CA GLU A 22 -5.54 -23.55 16.09
C GLU A 22 -5.57 -22.17 15.44
N ILE A 23 -6.31 -21.21 16.00
CA ILE A 23 -6.48 -19.86 15.46
C ILE A 23 -5.64 -18.85 16.27
N HIS A 24 -4.32 -18.94 16.13
CA HIS A 24 -3.37 -18.06 16.83
C HIS A 24 -2.24 -17.58 15.91
N SER A 25 -1.89 -16.30 15.99
CA SER A 25 -0.80 -15.67 15.24
C SER A 25 0.57 -16.36 15.37
N SER A 26 0.81 -17.07 16.48
CA SER A 26 2.09 -17.73 16.76
C SER A 26 2.25 -19.05 16.01
N THR A 27 1.14 -19.75 15.76
CA THR A 27 1.08 -21.11 15.17
C THR A 27 0.50 -21.14 13.76
N TRP A 28 -0.29 -20.16 13.36
CA TRP A 28 -0.94 -20.14 12.05
C TRP A 28 0.05 -20.05 10.89
N GLU A 29 -0.08 -20.94 9.91
CA GLU A 29 0.63 -20.89 8.64
C GLU A 29 -0.37 -20.77 7.49
N TRP A 30 -0.45 -19.58 6.90
CA TRP A 30 -1.35 -19.28 5.78
C TRP A 30 -0.97 -19.97 4.46
N ASP A 31 -1.91 -19.98 3.53
CA ASP A 31 -1.75 -20.54 2.19
C ASP A 31 -1.04 -19.59 1.20
N MET A 32 0.25 -19.34 1.47
CA MET A 32 1.16 -18.56 0.62
C MET A 32 2.60 -19.09 0.62
N SER A 33 3.40 -18.70 -0.38
CA SER A 33 4.83 -19.06 -0.46
C SER A 33 5.70 -18.49 0.68
N GLY A 34 5.36 -17.33 1.25
CA GLY A 34 6.04 -16.73 2.40
C GLY A 34 5.70 -17.44 3.72
N SER A 35 6.68 -17.56 4.62
CA SER A 35 6.44 -18.12 5.96
C SER A 35 5.75 -17.11 6.89
N SER A 36 4.92 -17.58 7.82
CA SER A 36 4.32 -16.69 8.84
C SER A 36 5.39 -15.97 9.67
N LYS A 37 6.50 -16.66 9.96
CA LYS A 37 7.65 -16.10 10.69
C LYS A 37 8.22 -14.87 10.00
N HIS A 38 8.43 -14.96 8.68
CA HIS A 38 8.95 -13.84 7.89
C HIS A 38 7.93 -12.71 7.84
N TRP A 39 6.66 -13.03 7.61
CA TRP A 39 5.55 -12.06 7.58
C TRP A 39 5.43 -11.26 8.88
N ARG A 40 5.47 -11.92 10.04
CA ARG A 40 5.42 -11.24 11.36
C ARG A 40 6.56 -10.23 11.53
N PHE A 41 7.72 -10.46 10.93
CA PHE A 41 8.81 -9.49 10.98
C PHE A 41 8.64 -8.39 9.93
N THR A 42 8.50 -8.74 8.66
CA THR A 42 8.48 -7.75 7.57
C THR A 42 7.24 -6.88 7.59
N HIS A 43 6.09 -7.45 7.89
CA HIS A 43 4.84 -6.73 7.85
C HIS A 43 4.39 -6.29 9.24
N ASN A 44 4.17 -7.22 10.17
CA ASN A 44 3.62 -6.83 11.47
C ASN A 44 4.54 -5.88 12.24
N TYR A 45 5.86 -6.11 12.21
CA TYR A 45 6.82 -5.23 12.88
C TYR A 45 7.31 -4.10 11.99
N VAL A 46 7.91 -4.40 10.84
CA VAL A 46 8.57 -3.35 10.03
C VAL A 46 7.54 -2.46 9.34
N HIS A 47 6.62 -3.02 8.56
CA HIS A 47 5.62 -2.24 7.83
C HIS A 47 4.76 -1.39 8.77
N HIS A 48 4.05 -1.97 9.75
CA HIS A 48 3.19 -1.18 10.63
C HIS A 48 3.93 -0.15 11.48
N LYS A 49 5.21 -0.37 11.82
CA LYS A 49 5.99 0.65 12.54
C LYS A 49 6.39 1.81 11.64
N TYR A 50 6.85 1.49 10.42
CA TYR A 50 7.47 2.44 9.49
C TYR A 50 6.64 2.70 8.23
N THR A 51 5.32 2.51 8.29
CA THR A 51 4.39 2.58 7.17
C THR A 51 4.71 3.74 6.24
N ASN A 52 4.90 3.42 4.96
CA ASN A 52 5.18 4.34 3.88
C ASN A 52 6.50 5.15 3.99
N ILE A 53 7.41 4.80 4.90
CA ILE A 53 8.73 5.43 5.01
C ILE A 53 9.73 4.80 4.03
N LEU A 54 10.22 5.59 3.09
CA LEU A 54 11.15 5.15 2.06
C LEU A 54 12.46 4.63 2.65
N GLY A 55 12.81 3.40 2.24
CA GLY A 55 14.02 2.72 2.67
C GLY A 55 13.99 2.25 4.12
N MET A 56 12.80 2.18 4.73
CA MET A 56 12.51 1.50 5.99
C MET A 56 11.38 0.48 5.81
N ASP A 57 10.36 0.83 5.02
CA ASP A 57 9.22 -0.03 4.69
C ASP A 57 9.39 -0.62 3.28
N ASP A 58 9.63 -1.94 3.22
CA ASP A 58 9.83 -2.67 1.96
C ASP A 58 8.50 -2.94 1.22
N ASP A 59 7.35 -2.76 1.86
CA ASP A 59 6.04 -2.86 1.19
C ASP A 59 5.80 -1.63 0.29
N VAL A 60 6.61 -0.57 0.44
CA VAL A 60 6.60 0.62 -0.41
C VAL A 60 7.36 0.35 -1.71
N GLY A 61 6.67 -0.33 -2.62
CA GLY A 61 7.17 -0.63 -3.95
C GLY A 61 8.02 -1.90 -4.05
N TYR A 62 8.15 -2.70 -2.97
CA TYR A 62 8.75 -4.04 -3.01
C TYR A 62 10.19 -4.06 -3.56
N GLY A 63 10.92 -2.96 -3.40
CA GLY A 63 12.27 -2.75 -3.96
C GLY A 63 12.34 -2.72 -5.50
N LEU A 64 11.23 -2.95 -6.19
CA LEU A 64 11.12 -3.11 -7.64
C LEU A 64 10.43 -1.92 -8.30
N LEU A 65 9.39 -1.40 -7.66
CA LEU A 65 8.56 -0.32 -8.18
C LEU A 65 9.02 1.04 -7.66
N ARG A 66 8.90 2.03 -8.54
CA ARG A 66 8.96 3.43 -8.14
C ARG A 66 7.55 3.94 -7.86
N VAL A 67 7.28 4.25 -6.61
CA VAL A 67 5.93 4.57 -6.09
C VAL A 67 5.79 6.00 -5.58
N THR A 68 6.89 6.75 -5.53
CA THR A 68 6.87 8.20 -5.25
C THR A 68 7.95 8.96 -6.03
N ARG A 69 7.79 10.28 -6.17
CA ARG A 69 8.77 11.18 -6.79
C ARG A 69 10.03 11.37 -5.96
N ASP A 70 9.98 11.11 -4.66
CA ASP A 70 11.10 11.19 -3.72
C ASP A 70 12.16 10.10 -4.00
N GLN A 71 11.76 9.01 -4.64
CA GLN A 71 12.69 8.02 -5.16
C GLN A 71 13.38 8.55 -6.42
N ARG A 72 14.72 8.57 -6.41
CA ARG A 72 15.52 8.90 -7.59
C ARG A 72 15.17 7.94 -8.73
N TRP A 73 14.74 8.51 -9.85
CA TRP A 73 14.49 7.75 -11.08
C TRP A 73 15.77 7.12 -11.62
N LYS A 74 15.67 5.88 -12.11
CA LYS A 74 16.70 5.15 -12.83
C LYS A 74 16.09 4.54 -14.09
N ARG A 75 16.93 4.20 -15.08
CA ARG A 75 16.48 3.68 -16.39
C ARG A 75 15.57 2.45 -16.31
N PHE A 76 15.80 1.56 -15.35
CA PHE A 76 14.94 0.38 -15.16
C PHE A 76 13.48 0.76 -14.82
N ASN A 77 13.24 1.94 -14.24
CA ASN A 77 11.89 2.40 -13.94
C ASN A 77 11.04 2.63 -15.19
N LEU A 78 11.58 2.69 -16.42
CA LEU A 78 10.76 2.66 -17.64
C LEU A 78 9.80 1.45 -17.68
N PHE A 79 10.19 0.36 -17.03
CA PHE A 79 9.43 -0.88 -16.96
C PHE A 79 8.55 -0.97 -15.69
N ASN A 80 8.28 0.14 -14.98
CA ASN A 80 7.47 0.13 -13.74
C ASN A 80 6.14 -0.63 -13.92
N LEU A 81 5.48 -0.44 -15.06
CA LEU A 81 4.22 -1.13 -15.38
C LEU A 81 4.42 -2.62 -15.63
N VAL A 82 5.48 -3.02 -16.34
CA VAL A 82 5.81 -4.44 -16.57
C VAL A 82 6.11 -5.12 -15.25
N TYR A 83 6.92 -4.48 -14.41
CA TYR A 83 7.25 -4.98 -13.09
C TYR A 83 6.04 -5.06 -12.17
N ASN A 84 5.13 -4.09 -12.24
CA ASN A 84 3.90 -4.16 -11.48
C ASN A 84 3.01 -5.30 -11.95
N THR A 85 2.90 -5.52 -13.27
CA THR A 85 2.17 -6.67 -13.82
C THR A 85 2.78 -7.99 -13.37
N MET A 86 4.12 -8.11 -13.39
CA MET A 86 4.81 -9.30 -12.88
C MET A 86 4.54 -9.51 -11.39
N LEU A 87 4.69 -8.45 -10.58
CA LEU A 87 4.41 -8.49 -9.16
C LEU A 87 2.95 -8.82 -8.87
N MET A 88 2.00 -8.30 -9.65
CA MET A 88 0.58 -8.60 -9.53
C MET A 88 0.30 -10.08 -9.81
N LEU A 89 0.95 -10.69 -10.81
CA LEU A 89 0.76 -12.10 -11.15
C LEU A 89 1.48 -13.06 -10.19
N LEU A 90 2.57 -12.60 -9.57
CA LEU A 90 3.46 -13.38 -8.70
C LEU A 90 3.51 -12.81 -7.27
N PHE A 91 2.44 -12.18 -6.81
CA PHE A 91 2.44 -11.33 -5.62
C PHE A 91 2.92 -12.05 -4.37
N GLU A 92 2.49 -13.30 -4.17
CA GLU A 92 2.97 -14.10 -3.03
C GLU A 92 4.48 -14.28 -3.00
N TRP A 93 5.12 -14.39 -4.16
CA TRP A 93 6.56 -14.59 -4.26
C TRP A 93 7.29 -13.29 -3.94
N GLY A 94 6.71 -12.16 -4.33
CA GLY A 94 7.13 -10.84 -3.89
C GLY A 94 7.15 -10.76 -2.36
N VAL A 95 6.03 -11.08 -1.71
CA VAL A 95 5.91 -11.11 -0.24
C VAL A 95 6.89 -12.11 0.39
N GLY A 96 6.97 -13.34 -0.12
CA GLY A 96 7.84 -14.38 0.43
C GLY A 96 9.33 -14.07 0.33
N LEU A 97 9.76 -13.35 -0.71
CA LEU A 97 11.17 -13.02 -0.93
C LEU A 97 11.63 -11.75 -0.20
N GLN A 98 10.72 -10.92 0.33
CA GLN A 98 11.09 -9.68 1.02
C GLN A 98 12.05 -9.93 2.18
N HIS A 99 11.72 -10.88 3.08
CA HIS A 99 12.54 -11.14 4.27
C HIS A 99 13.89 -11.78 3.95
N VAL A 100 14.03 -12.42 2.78
CA VAL A 100 15.31 -12.98 2.34
C VAL A 100 16.32 -11.87 2.06
N GLU A 101 15.86 -10.66 1.70
CA GLU A 101 16.71 -9.49 1.42
C GLU A 101 17.84 -9.81 0.41
N LEU A 102 17.48 -10.43 -0.71
CA LEU A 102 18.42 -10.90 -1.76
C LEU A 102 19.47 -9.85 -2.15
N GLY A 103 19.11 -8.57 -2.15
CA GLY A 103 20.04 -7.47 -2.44
C GLY A 103 21.14 -7.27 -1.38
N LYS A 104 20.87 -7.53 -0.09
CA LYS A 104 21.88 -7.52 0.98
C LYS A 104 22.79 -8.74 0.89
N ILE A 105 22.23 -9.90 0.59
CA ILE A 105 22.99 -11.15 0.37
C ILE A 105 23.95 -10.97 -0.82
N ALA A 106 23.45 -10.53 -1.97
CA ALA A 106 24.26 -10.30 -3.17
C ALA A 106 25.39 -9.29 -2.95
N LYS A 107 25.18 -8.30 -2.07
CA LYS A 107 26.18 -7.29 -1.69
C LYS A 107 27.05 -7.68 -0.50
N ARG A 108 26.89 -8.89 0.06
CA ARG A 108 27.58 -9.39 1.26
C ARG A 108 27.44 -8.44 2.47
N ARG A 109 26.23 -7.93 2.68
CA ARG A 109 25.87 -7.03 3.80
C ARG A 109 25.01 -7.69 4.88
N MET A 110 24.88 -9.01 4.79
CA MET A 110 24.20 -9.85 5.77
C MET A 110 25.18 -10.93 6.20
N ASP A 111 25.12 -11.33 7.47
CA ASP A 111 25.86 -12.48 7.96
C ASP A 111 25.50 -13.74 7.15
N GLN A 112 26.47 -14.64 6.94
CA GLN A 112 26.26 -15.79 6.07
C GLN A 112 25.29 -16.82 6.69
N ASP A 113 25.34 -17.00 8.01
CA ASP A 113 24.46 -17.93 8.70
C ASP A 113 23.03 -17.39 8.71
N ASP A 114 22.86 -16.09 8.95
CA ASP A 114 21.57 -15.41 8.83
C ASP A 114 20.98 -15.52 7.42
N ALA A 115 21.80 -15.28 6.39
CA ALA A 115 21.39 -15.38 4.99
C ALA A 115 20.92 -16.79 4.65
N ARG A 116 21.69 -17.80 5.08
CA ARG A 116 21.36 -19.21 4.87
C ARG A 116 20.06 -19.58 5.58
N GLN A 117 19.90 -19.20 6.84
CA GLN A 117 18.68 -19.48 7.60
C GLN A 117 17.44 -18.92 6.90
N ARG A 118 17.47 -17.66 6.48
CA ARG A 118 16.33 -17.02 5.81
C ARG A 118 15.99 -17.70 4.48
N VAL A 119 17.01 -18.07 3.70
CA VAL A 119 16.83 -18.80 2.44
C VAL A 119 16.23 -20.19 2.70
N ASP A 120 16.77 -20.94 3.66
CA ASP A 120 16.30 -22.29 3.98
C ASP A 120 14.84 -22.28 4.49
N GLU A 121 14.49 -21.32 5.36
CA GLU A 121 13.11 -21.13 5.84
C GLU A 121 12.14 -20.81 4.70
N PHE A 122 12.52 -19.91 3.78
CA PHE A 122 11.72 -19.57 2.60
C PHE A 122 11.57 -20.78 1.67
N LEU A 123 12.67 -21.44 1.30
CA LEU A 123 12.65 -22.59 0.40
C LEU A 123 11.86 -23.76 0.98
N ALA A 124 11.94 -24.01 2.29
CA ALA A 124 11.17 -25.05 2.94
C ALA A 124 9.65 -24.76 2.87
N LYS A 125 9.22 -23.51 3.11
CA LYS A 125 7.80 -23.12 2.99
C LYS A 125 7.33 -23.16 1.54
N ALA A 126 8.06 -22.49 0.64
CA ALA A 126 7.73 -22.41 -0.78
C ALA A 126 7.70 -23.79 -1.43
N GLY A 127 8.69 -24.65 -1.13
CA GLY A 127 8.76 -26.02 -1.63
C GLY A 127 7.57 -26.87 -1.18
N ARG A 128 7.13 -26.75 0.08
CA ARG A 128 5.91 -27.41 0.56
C ARG A 128 4.67 -26.94 -0.20
N GLN A 129 4.52 -25.64 -0.46
CA GLN A 129 3.39 -25.13 -1.24
C GLN A 129 3.41 -25.62 -2.68
N VAL A 130 4.56 -25.55 -3.35
CA VAL A 130 4.69 -26.02 -4.74
C VAL A 130 4.41 -27.52 -4.83
N LEU A 131 4.94 -28.32 -3.91
CA LEU A 131 4.66 -29.75 -3.84
C LEU A 131 3.18 -30.02 -3.60
N LYS A 132 2.55 -29.32 -2.65
CA LYS A 132 1.13 -29.45 -2.32
C LYS A 132 0.25 -29.14 -3.55
N ASP A 133 0.44 -27.97 -4.15
CA ASP A 133 -0.47 -27.44 -5.19
C ASP A 133 -0.24 -28.03 -6.57
N TYR A 134 1.00 -28.37 -6.92
CA TYR A 134 1.33 -28.76 -8.29
C TYR A 134 1.72 -30.23 -8.44
N VAL A 135 1.81 -30.98 -7.34
CA VAL A 135 2.10 -32.41 -7.36
C VAL A 135 1.09 -33.20 -6.52
N ALA A 136 0.99 -32.94 -5.22
CA ALA A 136 0.21 -33.78 -4.30
C ALA A 136 -1.29 -33.71 -4.60
N PHE A 137 -1.89 -32.51 -4.70
CA PHE A 137 -3.30 -32.38 -5.03
C PHE A 137 -3.63 -32.88 -6.45
N PRO A 138 -2.89 -32.50 -7.52
CA PRO A 138 -3.11 -33.07 -8.84
C PRO A 138 -2.97 -34.60 -8.90
N ALA A 139 -2.01 -35.19 -8.19
CA ALA A 139 -1.85 -36.64 -8.14
C ALA A 139 -3.01 -37.32 -7.41
N LEU A 140 -3.45 -36.75 -6.29
CA LEU A 140 -4.58 -37.27 -5.52
C LEU A 140 -5.88 -37.22 -6.31
N THR A 141 -6.19 -36.09 -6.96
CA THR A 141 -7.43 -35.93 -7.72
C THR A 141 -7.44 -36.75 -9.01
N ALA A 142 -6.27 -37.03 -9.60
CA ALA A 142 -6.17 -37.91 -10.76
C ALA A 142 -6.60 -39.37 -10.49
N LEU A 143 -6.74 -39.77 -9.22
CA LEU A 143 -7.30 -41.07 -8.83
C LEU A 143 -8.84 -41.10 -8.95
N SER A 144 -9.49 -39.94 -9.05
CA SER A 144 -10.94 -39.82 -9.19
C SER A 144 -11.37 -39.84 -10.66
N PRO A 145 -12.52 -40.45 -11.01
CA PRO A 145 -13.06 -40.36 -12.36
C PRO A 145 -13.51 -38.94 -12.75
N GLY A 146 -13.65 -38.03 -11.78
CA GLY A 146 -14.17 -36.66 -12.01
C GLY A 146 -13.09 -35.62 -12.31
N ALA A 147 -11.80 -35.95 -12.22
CA ALA A 147 -10.72 -35.00 -12.43
C ALA A 147 -9.46 -35.69 -12.98
N THR A 148 -8.66 -34.92 -13.71
CA THR A 148 -7.33 -35.34 -14.16
C THR A 148 -6.25 -34.54 -13.44
N TYR A 149 -5.02 -35.05 -13.45
CA TYR A 149 -3.86 -34.32 -12.96
C TYR A 149 -3.80 -32.91 -13.58
N THR A 150 -3.91 -32.85 -14.91
CA THR A 150 -3.83 -31.60 -15.67
C THR A 150 -4.96 -30.62 -15.34
N SER A 151 -6.19 -31.10 -15.10
CA SER A 151 -7.28 -30.21 -14.72
C SER A 151 -7.07 -29.57 -13.35
N THR A 152 -6.61 -30.34 -12.36
CA THR A 152 -6.31 -29.79 -11.02
C THR A 152 -5.09 -28.89 -11.04
N LEU A 153 -4.04 -29.26 -11.77
CA LEU A 153 -2.86 -28.42 -11.97
C LEU A 153 -3.25 -27.04 -12.54
N LYS A 154 -4.09 -27.03 -13.60
CA LYS A 154 -4.59 -25.80 -14.21
C LYS A 154 -5.48 -25.02 -13.25
N ALA A 155 -6.38 -25.68 -12.53
CA ALA A 155 -7.25 -25.03 -11.56
C ALA A 155 -6.45 -24.32 -10.47
N ASN A 156 -5.43 -24.99 -9.91
CA ASN A 156 -4.56 -24.42 -8.88
C ASN A 156 -3.72 -23.26 -9.44
N ALA A 157 -3.16 -23.39 -10.65
CA ALA A 157 -2.43 -22.30 -11.29
C ALA A 157 -3.32 -21.05 -11.50
N VAL A 158 -4.55 -21.24 -12.00
CA VAL A 158 -5.50 -20.14 -12.21
C VAL A 158 -5.95 -19.54 -10.88
N ALA A 159 -6.27 -20.36 -9.89
CA ALA A 159 -6.65 -19.90 -8.55
C ALA A 159 -5.52 -19.07 -7.90
N ASN A 160 -4.28 -19.49 -8.06
CA ASN A 160 -3.11 -18.76 -7.56
C ASN A 160 -2.96 -17.39 -8.24
N VAL A 161 -3.12 -17.33 -9.57
CA VAL A 161 -3.12 -16.05 -10.30
C VAL A 161 -4.25 -15.12 -9.81
N ILE A 162 -5.46 -15.64 -9.64
CA ILE A 162 -6.59 -14.86 -9.10
C ILE A 162 -6.27 -14.34 -7.71
N ARG A 163 -5.72 -15.19 -6.82
CA ARG A 163 -5.31 -14.81 -5.47
C ARG A 163 -4.26 -13.71 -5.49
N ASN A 164 -3.22 -13.83 -6.33
CA ASN A 164 -2.16 -12.83 -6.43
C ASN A 164 -2.69 -11.48 -6.96
N VAL A 165 -3.51 -11.49 -8.01
CA VAL A 165 -4.15 -10.28 -8.54
C VAL A 165 -5.03 -9.62 -7.48
N TRP A 166 -5.82 -10.41 -6.76
CA TRP A 166 -6.69 -9.94 -5.69
C TRP A 166 -5.89 -9.30 -4.54
N ALA A 167 -4.90 -10.01 -4.03
CA ALA A 167 -4.04 -9.54 -2.94
C ALA A 167 -3.31 -8.24 -3.31
N ASN A 168 -2.73 -8.20 -4.51
CA ASN A 168 -2.10 -7.01 -5.04
C ASN A 168 -3.08 -5.84 -5.06
N ALA A 169 -4.27 -6.02 -5.64
CA ALA A 169 -5.24 -4.94 -5.77
C ALA A 169 -5.72 -4.39 -4.42
N VAL A 170 -6.02 -5.26 -3.46
CA VAL A 170 -6.43 -4.86 -2.10
C VAL A 170 -5.33 -4.06 -1.41
N ILE A 171 -4.10 -4.59 -1.36
CA ILE A 171 -2.97 -3.96 -0.67
C ILE A 171 -2.57 -2.64 -1.35
N PHE A 172 -2.57 -2.60 -2.68
CA PHE A 172 -2.15 -1.43 -3.45
C PHE A 172 -3.15 -0.27 -3.34
N CYS A 173 -4.44 -0.56 -3.21
CA CYS A 173 -5.46 0.44 -2.87
C CYS A 173 -5.21 1.07 -1.49
N GLY A 174 -4.59 0.33 -0.58
CA GLY A 174 -4.25 0.77 0.76
C GLY A 174 -3.12 1.81 0.83
N HIS A 175 -2.14 1.72 -0.08
CA HIS A 175 -0.84 2.40 0.11
C HIS A 175 -0.44 3.34 -1.02
N PHE A 176 -0.93 3.12 -2.24
CA PHE A 176 -0.45 3.84 -3.42
C PHE A 176 -1.42 4.81 -4.12
N PRO A 177 -2.74 4.89 -3.83
CA PRO A 177 -3.57 5.87 -4.50
C PRO A 177 -3.23 7.29 -4.04
N ASP A 178 -3.81 8.26 -4.74
CA ASP A 178 -3.69 9.68 -4.38
C ASP A 178 -4.18 9.92 -2.95
N GLY A 179 -3.37 10.62 -2.15
CA GLY A 179 -3.66 10.93 -0.75
C GLY A 179 -3.15 9.90 0.26
N ALA A 180 -2.62 8.76 -0.16
CA ALA A 180 -1.78 7.92 0.70
C ALA A 180 -0.33 8.46 0.61
N GLU A 181 0.10 9.23 1.60
CA GLU A 181 1.39 9.93 1.59
C GLU A 181 2.58 8.97 1.71
N LYS A 182 3.73 9.39 1.20
CA LYS A 182 5.01 8.69 1.37
C LYS A 182 5.92 9.58 2.19
N PHE A 183 6.68 8.96 3.07
CA PHE A 183 7.51 9.65 4.04
C PHE A 183 8.98 9.30 3.83
N THR A 184 9.83 10.14 4.35
CA THR A 184 11.28 10.00 4.37
C THR A 184 11.75 9.74 5.79
N LYS A 185 13.01 9.32 5.95
CA LYS A 185 13.56 9.04 7.29
C LYS A 185 13.62 10.27 8.18
N THR A 186 13.67 11.47 7.59
CA THR A 186 13.67 12.72 8.36
C THR A 186 12.33 13.01 9.02
N ASP A 187 11.22 12.51 8.45
CA ASP A 187 9.88 12.73 8.98
C ASP A 187 9.64 11.99 10.31
N MET A 188 10.44 10.96 10.63
CA MET A 188 10.36 10.26 11.92
C MET A 188 11.22 10.87 13.02
N VAL A 189 12.11 11.81 12.70
CA VAL A 189 13.07 12.35 13.67
C VAL A 189 12.31 13.18 14.70
N GLY A 190 12.28 12.71 15.95
CA GLY A 190 11.52 13.36 17.03
C GLY A 190 10.00 13.11 16.96
N GLU A 191 9.55 12.14 16.16
CA GLU A 191 8.12 11.77 16.05
C GLU A 191 7.56 11.37 17.43
N THR A 192 6.55 12.11 17.88
CA THR A 192 5.75 11.76 19.04
C THR A 192 4.76 10.64 18.70
N ARG A 193 4.19 9.97 19.72
CA ARG A 193 3.16 8.95 19.49
C ARG A 193 1.94 9.47 18.72
N GLY A 194 1.53 10.72 18.95
CA GLY A 194 0.42 11.34 18.21
C GLY A 194 0.76 11.55 16.74
N GLN A 195 1.98 11.99 16.44
CA GLN A 195 2.46 12.13 15.07
C GLN A 195 2.61 10.78 14.36
N TRP A 196 2.99 9.73 15.09
CA TRP A 196 3.00 8.36 14.56
C TRP A 196 1.60 7.96 14.06
N TYR A 197 0.55 8.12 14.87
CA TYR A 197 -0.83 7.84 14.43
C TYR A 197 -1.26 8.72 13.24
N LEU A 198 -0.87 10.00 13.24
CA LEU A 198 -1.14 10.89 12.11
C LEU A 198 -0.46 10.37 10.84
N ARG A 199 0.80 9.92 10.92
CA ARG A 199 1.52 9.34 9.78
C ARG A 199 0.89 8.05 9.29
N GLN A 200 0.47 7.16 10.20
CA GLN A 200 -0.26 5.93 9.84
C GLN A 200 -1.52 6.24 9.02
N MET A 201 -2.32 7.19 9.49
CA MET A 201 -3.54 7.62 8.80
C MET A 201 -3.24 8.29 7.45
N LEU A 202 -2.28 9.22 7.40
CA LEU A 202 -1.92 9.90 6.16
C LEU A 202 -1.26 8.98 5.13
N GLY A 203 -0.53 7.96 5.59
CA GLY A 203 0.15 6.98 4.75
C GLY A 203 -0.75 5.90 4.17
N SER A 204 -2.02 5.84 4.57
CA SER A 204 -2.95 4.79 4.16
C SER A 204 -4.22 5.37 3.54
N ALA A 205 -4.92 4.55 2.78
CA ALA A 205 -6.14 4.92 2.09
C ALA A 205 -7.16 3.77 2.16
N ASN A 206 -8.41 4.15 2.36
CA ASN A 206 -9.53 3.22 2.35
C ASN A 206 -10.11 3.09 0.95
N PHE A 207 -10.92 2.05 0.77
CA PHE A 207 -11.83 1.96 -0.35
C PHE A 207 -13.25 1.59 0.09
N GLU A 208 -14.23 2.12 -0.63
CA GLU A 208 -15.65 1.85 -0.36
C GLU A 208 -15.98 0.38 -0.65
N ALA A 209 -16.58 -0.29 0.34
CA ALA A 209 -16.91 -1.70 0.24
C ALA A 209 -18.23 -2.05 0.95
N GLY A 210 -19.13 -2.71 0.22
CA GLY A 210 -20.25 -3.43 0.83
C GLY A 210 -19.77 -4.66 1.62
N PRO A 211 -20.66 -5.37 2.33
CA PRO A 211 -20.31 -6.48 3.22
C PRO A 211 -19.48 -7.58 2.53
N VAL A 212 -19.83 -7.93 1.29
CA VAL A 212 -19.13 -8.97 0.51
C VAL A 212 -17.69 -8.55 0.18
N LEU A 213 -17.50 -7.33 -0.35
CA LEU A 213 -16.17 -6.85 -0.72
C LEU A 213 -15.28 -6.67 0.50
N ARG A 214 -15.86 -6.21 1.61
CA ARG A 214 -15.18 -6.09 2.90
C ARG A 214 -14.70 -7.45 3.40
N PHE A 215 -15.57 -8.45 3.46
CA PHE A 215 -15.19 -9.81 3.82
C PHE A 215 -14.13 -10.39 2.86
N MET A 216 -14.31 -10.24 1.55
CA MET A 216 -13.36 -10.75 0.56
C MET A 216 -11.97 -10.12 0.64
N SER A 217 -11.89 -8.87 1.12
CA SER A 217 -10.64 -8.13 1.32
C SER A 217 -10.04 -8.28 2.71
N GLY A 218 -10.63 -9.09 3.60
CA GLY A 218 -10.11 -9.21 4.97
C GLY A 218 -10.41 -8.01 5.86
N ASN A 219 -11.40 -7.20 5.48
CA ASN A 219 -11.69 -5.85 5.98
C ASN A 219 -10.59 -4.79 5.68
N LEU A 220 -9.61 -5.09 4.81
CA LEU A 220 -8.60 -4.14 4.33
C LEU A 220 -9.16 -3.03 3.42
N SER A 221 -10.48 -3.01 3.21
CA SER A 221 -11.17 -1.80 2.78
C SER A 221 -11.01 -0.63 3.77
N HIS A 222 -10.66 -0.94 5.03
CA HIS A 222 -10.41 -0.01 6.14
C HIS A 222 -8.92 0.04 6.52
N GLN A 223 -8.08 0.32 5.54
CA GLN A 223 -6.63 0.32 5.72
C GLN A 223 -6.11 1.39 6.69
N ILE A 224 -6.79 2.53 6.80
CA ILE A 224 -6.52 3.54 7.82
C ILE A 224 -6.69 2.94 9.21
N GLU A 225 -7.83 2.32 9.48
CA GLU A 225 -8.13 1.70 10.78
C GLU A 225 -7.18 0.55 11.09
N HIS A 226 -6.86 -0.27 10.09
CA HIS A 226 -5.87 -1.34 10.20
C HIS A 226 -4.49 -0.82 10.58
N HIS A 227 -4.02 0.30 10.01
CA HIS A 227 -2.72 0.89 10.40
C HIS A 227 -2.73 1.59 11.75
N LEU A 228 -3.88 2.11 12.18
CA LEU A 228 -4.03 2.67 13.52
C LEU A 228 -4.09 1.57 14.59
N PHE A 229 -4.76 0.45 14.30
CA PHE A 229 -5.04 -0.65 15.23
C PHE A 229 -4.90 -2.02 14.56
N PRO A 230 -3.68 -2.44 14.19
CA PRO A 230 -3.46 -3.65 13.37
C PRO A 230 -3.83 -4.95 14.08
N ASP A 231 -3.84 -4.94 15.41
CA ASP A 231 -4.17 -6.04 16.30
C ASP A 231 -5.67 -6.08 16.70
N LEU A 232 -6.46 -5.06 16.35
CA LEU A 232 -7.91 -5.07 16.59
C LEU A 232 -8.59 -6.09 15.65
N PRO A 233 -9.59 -6.86 16.12
CA PRO A 233 -10.40 -7.73 15.25
C PRO A 233 -10.90 -6.99 14.01
N SER A 234 -10.50 -7.45 12.82
CA SER A 234 -10.73 -6.71 11.57
C SER A 234 -12.22 -6.50 11.25
N ASN A 235 -13.09 -7.39 11.74
CA ASN A 235 -14.54 -7.24 11.65
C ASN A 235 -15.09 -6.02 12.41
N ARG A 236 -14.29 -5.37 13.26
CA ARG A 236 -14.62 -4.12 13.97
C ARG A 236 -14.18 -2.87 13.23
N TYR A 237 -13.41 -2.98 12.15
CA TYR A 237 -12.88 -1.81 11.45
C TYR A 237 -13.96 -0.88 10.92
N GLU A 238 -15.06 -1.39 10.36
CA GLU A 238 -16.18 -0.53 9.95
C GLU A 238 -16.78 0.25 11.14
N GLU A 239 -16.94 -0.40 12.29
CA GLU A 239 -17.51 0.21 13.49
C GLU A 239 -16.62 1.36 13.99
N ILE A 240 -15.31 1.14 14.05
CA ILE A 240 -14.37 2.16 14.53
C ILE A 240 -14.09 3.26 13.49
N ALA A 241 -14.24 2.97 12.20
CA ALA A 241 -14.03 3.93 11.12
C ALA A 241 -14.94 5.16 11.25
N VAL A 242 -16.14 5.00 11.83
CA VAL A 242 -17.04 6.12 12.16
C VAL A 242 -16.35 7.11 13.10
N ARG A 243 -15.80 6.61 14.22
CA ARG A 243 -15.11 7.45 15.22
C ARG A 243 -13.80 8.03 14.70
N VAL A 244 -13.04 7.24 13.92
CA VAL A 244 -11.80 7.74 13.29
C VAL A 244 -12.13 8.90 12.34
N ARG A 245 -13.19 8.78 11.54
CA ARG A 245 -13.62 9.85 10.63
C ARG A 245 -14.08 11.09 11.38
N GLU A 246 -14.87 10.95 12.46
CA GLU A 246 -15.28 12.07 13.31
C GLU A 246 -14.07 12.84 13.88
N VAL A 247 -13.01 12.12 14.29
CA VAL A 247 -11.76 12.74 14.75
C VAL A 247 -11.07 13.47 13.60
N CYS A 248 -10.97 12.86 12.42
CA CYS A 248 -10.41 13.53 11.25
C CYS A 248 -11.18 14.82 10.90
N ASP A 249 -12.51 14.78 10.90
CA ASP A 249 -13.36 15.94 10.64
C ASP A 249 -13.19 17.02 11.72
N LYS A 250 -13.16 16.64 13.01
CA LYS A 250 -12.93 17.56 14.13
C LYS A 250 -11.61 18.31 14.02
N TYR A 251 -10.54 17.64 13.61
CA TYR A 251 -9.21 18.22 13.50
C TYR A 251 -8.87 18.77 12.12
N ASP A 252 -9.81 18.68 11.17
CA ASP A 252 -9.66 19.03 9.76
C ASP A 252 -8.47 18.31 9.09
N LEU A 253 -8.43 16.99 9.25
CA LEU A 253 -7.47 16.08 8.66
C LEU A 253 -8.08 15.38 7.45
N PRO A 254 -7.31 15.12 6.38
CA PRO A 254 -7.80 14.36 5.24
C PRO A 254 -8.06 12.90 5.66
N TYR A 255 -9.17 12.33 5.24
CA TYR A 255 -9.48 10.92 5.39
C TYR A 255 -9.61 10.31 3.99
N THR A 256 -8.54 9.68 3.50
CA THR A 256 -8.43 9.27 2.09
C THR A 256 -9.27 8.02 1.84
N THR A 257 -10.34 8.16 1.07
CA THR A 257 -11.21 7.04 0.66
C THR A 257 -11.77 7.27 -0.75
N GLY A 258 -12.25 6.21 -1.39
CA GLY A 258 -12.95 6.25 -2.68
C GLY A 258 -13.32 4.86 -3.16
N SER A 259 -13.95 4.73 -4.33
CA SER A 259 -14.33 3.41 -4.83
C SER A 259 -13.10 2.53 -5.14
N PHE A 260 -13.23 1.21 -4.92
CA PHE A 260 -12.14 0.24 -5.13
C PHE A 260 -11.48 0.36 -6.51
N LEU A 261 -12.29 0.41 -7.58
CA LEU A 261 -11.77 0.51 -8.94
C LEU A 261 -11.02 1.83 -9.19
N VAL A 262 -11.50 2.94 -8.60
CA VAL A 262 -10.83 4.24 -8.75
C VAL A 262 -9.52 4.27 -7.97
N GLN A 263 -9.47 3.74 -6.75
CA GLN A 263 -8.24 3.65 -5.97
C GLN A 263 -7.19 2.79 -6.70
N TYR A 264 -7.60 1.64 -7.23
CA TYR A 264 -6.68 0.78 -7.98
C TYR A 264 -6.21 1.44 -9.28
N ALA A 265 -7.11 2.09 -10.02
CA ALA A 265 -6.76 2.85 -11.22
C ALA A 265 -5.80 4.02 -10.93
N LYS A 266 -5.98 4.72 -9.80
CA LYS A 266 -5.04 5.76 -9.35
C LYS A 266 -3.66 5.17 -9.12
N THR A 267 -3.56 4.00 -8.50
CA THR A 267 -2.27 3.31 -8.31
C THR A 267 -1.59 3.01 -9.64
N TRP A 268 -2.27 2.39 -10.59
CA TRP A 268 -1.72 2.11 -11.92
C TRP A 268 -1.30 3.39 -12.67
N ARG A 269 -2.13 4.44 -12.59
CA ARG A 269 -1.83 5.74 -13.19
C ARG A 269 -0.59 6.37 -12.54
N THR A 270 -0.44 6.28 -11.22
CA THR A 270 0.75 6.75 -10.51
C THR A 270 2.00 5.98 -10.94
N LEU A 271 1.93 4.65 -11.00
CA LEU A 271 3.03 3.81 -11.49
C LEU A 271 3.42 4.16 -12.93
N ALA A 272 2.44 4.39 -13.82
CA ALA A 272 2.66 4.80 -15.20
C ALA A 272 3.38 6.16 -15.29
N LYS A 273 2.94 7.15 -14.51
CA LYS A 273 3.62 8.45 -14.42
C LYS A 273 5.07 8.29 -13.94
N LEU A 274 5.26 7.51 -12.88
CA LEU A 274 6.56 7.34 -12.25
C LEU A 274 7.53 6.45 -13.04
N SER A 275 7.05 5.80 -14.11
CA SER A 275 7.90 5.16 -15.11
C SER A 275 8.84 6.16 -15.80
N LEU A 276 8.45 7.43 -15.87
CA LEU A 276 9.24 8.50 -16.47
C LEU A 276 9.98 9.36 -15.42
N PRO A 277 11.09 10.02 -15.82
CA PRO A 277 11.77 10.99 -14.96
C PRO A 277 10.83 12.14 -14.53
N ASN A 278 11.08 12.72 -13.35
CA ASN A 278 10.27 13.83 -12.81
C ASN A 278 10.22 15.04 -13.75
N SER A 279 11.22 15.26 -14.61
CA SER A 279 11.25 16.35 -15.60
C SER A 279 10.12 16.28 -16.63
N TYR A 280 9.49 15.11 -16.82
CA TYR A 280 8.33 14.94 -17.70
C TYR A 280 6.99 15.09 -16.95
N LEU A 281 7.02 15.23 -15.62
CA LEU A 281 5.83 15.31 -14.79
C LEU A 281 5.50 16.78 -14.49
N ARG A 282 4.20 17.09 -14.48
CA ARG A 282 3.72 18.47 -14.27
C ARG A 282 3.85 18.95 -12.82
N ASP A 283 3.76 18.03 -11.87
CA ASP A 283 3.79 18.32 -10.43
C ASP A 283 5.12 17.88 -9.83
N SER A 284 5.63 18.64 -8.85
CA SER A 284 6.86 18.32 -8.12
C SER A 284 6.60 17.23 -7.07
N ALA A 285 7.66 16.80 -6.37
CA ALA A 285 7.54 15.92 -5.21
C ALA A 285 6.84 16.62 -4.02
N ASP A 286 6.87 17.96 -3.98
CA ASP A 286 6.30 18.72 -2.86
C ASP A 286 4.77 18.83 -2.93
N ASP A 287 4.17 18.81 -4.12
CA ASP A 287 2.72 19.02 -4.27
C ASP A 287 2.15 18.20 -5.43
N ALA A 288 2.22 16.89 -5.26
CA ALA A 288 1.66 15.93 -6.17
C ALA A 288 0.45 15.18 -5.56
N PRO A 289 -0.39 14.57 -6.41
CA PRO A 289 -1.50 13.76 -5.93
C PRO A 289 -1.09 12.55 -5.07
N GLU A 290 0.04 11.91 -5.39
CA GLU A 290 0.51 10.68 -4.73
C GLU A 290 1.53 10.89 -3.59
N THR A 291 2.04 12.12 -3.43
CA THR A 291 2.98 12.50 -2.36
C THR A 291 3.01 14.02 -2.19
N ARG A 292 3.22 14.51 -0.97
CA ARG A 292 3.34 15.93 -0.63
C ARG A 292 4.44 16.16 0.39
N SER A 293 4.99 17.37 0.41
CA SER A 293 5.91 17.82 1.45
C SER A 293 5.42 19.14 2.06
N GLU A 294 5.92 19.48 3.25
CA GLU A 294 5.60 20.74 3.94
C GLU A 294 5.87 21.99 3.09
N ARG A 295 6.75 21.88 2.08
CA ARG A 295 7.05 22.99 1.16
C ARG A 295 5.85 23.44 0.34
N MET A 296 4.84 22.59 0.14
CA MET A 296 3.61 23.02 -0.53
C MET A 296 2.87 24.11 0.23
N PHE A 297 3.07 24.20 1.55
CA PHE A 297 2.39 25.14 2.43
C PHE A 297 3.19 26.42 2.66
N ALA A 298 4.35 26.60 2.01
CA ALA A 298 5.24 27.74 2.25
C ALA A 298 4.62 29.12 1.94
N GLU A 299 3.60 29.17 1.07
CA GLU A 299 2.84 30.39 0.74
C GLU A 299 1.66 30.64 1.71
N LEU A 300 1.36 29.74 2.65
CA LEU A 300 0.31 29.96 3.66
C LEU A 300 0.78 30.96 4.71
N GLU A 301 -0.11 31.87 5.11
CA GLU A 301 0.17 32.84 6.16
C GLU A 301 0.45 32.16 7.51
N PRO A 302 1.35 32.71 8.34
CA PRO A 302 1.49 32.28 9.72
C PRO A 302 0.15 32.32 10.45
N GLY A 303 -0.23 31.22 11.12
CA GLY A 303 -1.52 31.14 11.81
C GLY A 303 -2.71 30.74 10.93
N PHE A 304 -2.48 30.30 9.68
CA PHE A 304 -3.53 29.73 8.83
C PHE A 304 -4.33 28.62 9.55
N ALA A 305 -3.61 27.72 10.23
CA ALA A 305 -4.19 26.66 11.03
C ALA A 305 -4.79 27.22 12.33
N GLY A 306 -6.06 26.91 12.59
CA GLY A 306 -6.79 27.46 13.72
C GLY A 306 -8.30 27.42 13.50
N THR A 307 -9.06 27.98 14.42
CA THR A 307 -10.50 28.15 14.22
C THR A 307 -10.74 29.37 13.35
N ASP A 308 -11.50 29.19 12.28
CA ASP A 308 -11.97 30.26 11.42
C ASP A 308 -12.89 31.19 12.22
N PRO A 309 -12.57 32.48 12.33
CA PRO A 309 -13.35 33.41 13.15
C PRO A 309 -14.74 33.71 12.56
N GLU A 310 -14.94 33.55 11.25
CA GLU A 310 -16.21 33.83 10.58
C GLU A 310 -17.14 32.61 10.61
N THR A 311 -16.59 31.43 10.35
CA THR A 311 -17.38 30.19 10.23
C THR A 311 -17.38 29.33 11.50
N GLY A 312 -16.46 29.60 12.44
CA GLY A 312 -16.25 28.79 13.64
C GLY A 312 -15.66 27.40 13.37
N ARG A 313 -15.34 27.07 12.10
CA ARG A 313 -14.80 25.77 11.70
C ARG A 313 -13.29 25.73 11.87
N ARG A 314 -12.76 24.56 12.25
CA ARG A 314 -11.31 24.38 12.29
C ARG A 314 -10.73 24.30 10.88
N ARG A 315 -9.67 25.04 10.63
CA ARG A 315 -8.79 24.94 9.45
C ARG A 315 -7.53 24.19 9.87
N GLY A 316 -7.32 23.05 9.24
CA GLY A 316 -6.21 22.14 9.44
C GLY A 316 -5.61 21.72 8.11
N LEU A 317 -5.06 20.50 8.07
CA LEU A 317 -4.32 20.00 6.94
C LEU A 317 -5.21 19.83 5.69
N LYS A 318 -6.46 19.39 5.86
CA LYS A 318 -7.39 19.21 4.74
C LYS A 318 -7.69 20.55 4.06
N THR A 319 -8.09 21.57 4.82
CA THR A 319 -8.32 22.92 4.29
C THR A 319 -7.05 23.51 3.68
N ALA A 320 -5.88 23.33 4.31
CA ALA A 320 -4.61 23.81 3.78
C ALA A 320 -4.31 23.22 2.39
N ILE A 321 -4.47 21.90 2.22
CA ILE A 321 -4.28 21.21 0.93
C ILE A 321 -5.25 21.75 -0.13
N GLU A 322 -6.53 21.93 0.22
CA GLU A 322 -7.55 22.42 -0.70
C GLU A 322 -7.28 23.86 -1.16
N THR A 323 -6.88 24.73 -0.23
CA THR A 323 -6.51 26.13 -0.50
C THR A 323 -5.33 26.22 -1.47
N VAL A 324 -4.21 25.54 -1.17
CA VAL A 324 -3.02 25.56 -2.04
C VAL A 324 -3.34 25.02 -3.43
N ARG A 325 -4.12 23.93 -3.51
CA ARG A 325 -4.57 23.36 -4.80
C ARG A 325 -5.47 24.32 -5.56
N GLY A 326 -6.35 25.05 -4.87
CA GLY A 326 -7.21 26.08 -5.44
C GLY A 326 -6.38 27.19 -6.11
N TRP A 327 -5.39 27.72 -5.40
CA TRP A 327 -4.48 28.74 -5.93
C TRP A 327 -3.74 28.25 -7.17
N ARG A 328 -3.23 27.02 -7.16
CA ARG A 328 -2.53 26.45 -8.32
C ARG A 328 -3.45 26.28 -9.52
N ARG A 329 -4.70 25.82 -9.33
CA ARG A 329 -5.68 25.73 -10.42
C ARG A 329 -5.97 27.11 -11.02
N ALA A 330 -6.14 28.14 -10.19
CA ALA A 330 -6.35 29.51 -10.65
C ALA A 330 -5.15 30.06 -11.41
N LYS A 331 -3.92 29.95 -10.86
CA LYS A 331 -2.67 30.37 -11.53
C LYS A 331 -2.51 29.67 -12.90
N ARG A 332 -2.88 28.38 -13.00
CA ARG A 332 -2.85 27.62 -14.27
C ARG A 332 -3.88 28.13 -15.27
N ALA A 333 -5.13 28.30 -14.85
CA ALA A 333 -6.19 28.82 -15.72
C ALA A 333 -5.83 30.19 -16.29
N GLN A 334 -5.25 31.08 -15.47
CA GLN A 334 -4.76 32.38 -15.92
C GLN A 334 -3.62 32.27 -16.94
N ARG A 335 -2.65 31.38 -16.72
CA ARG A 335 -1.54 31.17 -17.67
C ARG A 335 -2.03 30.60 -19.00
N ASP A 336 -2.95 29.64 -18.95
CA ASP A 336 -3.49 28.99 -20.15
C ASP A 336 -4.35 29.98 -20.94
N ALA A 337 -5.13 30.83 -20.26
CA ALA A 337 -5.85 31.95 -20.88
C ALA A 337 -4.89 32.97 -21.53
N ARG A 338 -3.79 33.34 -20.86
CA ARG A 338 -2.76 34.23 -21.44
C ARG A 338 -2.10 33.63 -22.68
N ARG A 339 -1.85 32.33 -22.71
CA ARG A 339 -1.31 31.63 -23.88
C ARG A 339 -2.29 31.58 -25.04
N ALA A 340 -3.57 31.37 -24.76
CA ALA A 340 -4.62 31.40 -25.78
C ALA A 340 -4.74 32.81 -26.40
N ASN A 341 -4.69 33.86 -25.58
CA ASN A 341 -4.80 35.23 -26.06
C ASN A 341 -3.52 35.73 -26.77
N GLY A 342 -2.34 35.43 -26.24
CA GLY A 342 -1.06 35.82 -26.87
C GLY A 342 -0.71 35.04 -28.15
N GLY A 343 -1.45 33.98 -28.47
CA GLY A 343 -1.37 33.28 -29.76
C GLY A 343 -2.20 33.95 -30.87
N ALA A 344 -3.14 34.83 -30.52
CA ALA A 344 -3.94 35.59 -31.49
C ALA A 344 -3.17 36.79 -32.07
N ASP A 345 -2.27 37.39 -31.29
CA ASP A 345 -1.47 38.55 -31.72
C ASP A 345 -0.25 38.17 -32.58
N GLY A 346 0.10 36.88 -32.65
CA GLY A 346 1.24 36.36 -33.42
C GLY A 346 0.93 35.92 -34.85
N LEU A 347 -0.34 35.97 -35.28
CA LEU A 347 -0.77 35.67 -36.65
C LEU A 347 -1.16 36.93 -37.45
N ALA A 348 -0.98 38.11 -36.85
CA ALA A 348 -1.27 39.41 -37.45
C ALA A 348 -0.01 40.28 -37.66
N ALA A 349 1.18 39.67 -37.71
CA ALA A 349 2.45 40.34 -38.01
C ALA A 349 3.13 39.74 -39.25
#